data_AF-A0A838V2D0-F1
#
_entry.id   AF-A0A838V2D0-F1
#
_cell.length_a   1.000
_cell.length_b   1.000
_cell.length_c   1.000
_cell.angle_alpha   90.00
_cell.angle_beta   90.00
_cell.angle_gamma   90.00
#
_symmetry.space_group_name_H-M   'P 1'
#
loop_
_entity.id
_entity.type
_entity.pdbx_description
1 polymer ?
#
loop_
_entity_poly.entity_id
_entity_poly.type
_entity_poly.pdbx_seq_one_letter_code
_entity_poly.pdbx_strand_id
1 'polypeptide(L)'
;MIEVDDERRVIVVVPAKGGKVPRFFGGGGELHDEIRRRMREIYLGETVAAFLDARAKVLLKQARIAFRSFGLDRHQIIPFEGGSAYFPWKGDRVTATLALGIRARGHAVEAEGQALVVREIPPEQLRTVLSEAFGPAADPDPVWLAGTVKNLGTEKHHWLLDPELLLRDCATARLDVVGAKAAVAELTEVGSATSEPAPLGGVLANVEETKFVVIDCETTGLHVGARHRIVELALLTTDARGETLDRWSTLLCPDRDLGPTGVHGIRAREVADAPRFGDVLGDVCERLAGHVLVAHNARFDQAFLESELARSGVKVAPLPMVCTMELASRLAIGGTRRRLIDCCASLGLAAPPHSALGDAEAAAAILASYLERYGATGALVKGRLRRRREWPTDGRRAKTKGREPAFSQPAERSALTDLIERADLPPGRDGADETAYMEVLQRTIEDRLLDSVELEELIATASLLGIDEQGLIRLHCDYLDHLIAIALRDGEITAREREDLYLVGEALGVGNLEERFEQPRASATVSRATSRSTEFTGQTVCFTGALTCRHEGELMTRQKATALATAAGLTVLPRVTKQVDLLVLADPDSMSGKARKAHEYGVRLIAETAFWEMIGIEVC
;
A
#
# COMPACT_ATOMS: atom_id res chain seq x y z
N MET A 1 -36.17 0.64 19.89
CA MET A 1 -36.62 -0.57 20.58
C MET A 1 -36.43 -1.71 19.58
N ILE A 2 -35.72 -2.77 19.97
CA ILE A 2 -35.53 -3.99 19.19
C ILE A 2 -36.20 -5.09 20.00
N GLU A 3 -37.19 -5.76 19.41
CA GLU A 3 -37.85 -6.93 19.98
C GLU A 3 -37.52 -8.12 19.09
N VAL A 4 -37.06 -9.22 19.68
CA VAL A 4 -36.67 -10.44 18.98
C VAL A 4 -37.61 -11.54 19.43
N ASP A 5 -38.39 -12.07 18.48
CA ASP A 5 -39.24 -13.25 18.65
C ASP A 5 -38.49 -14.45 18.04
N ASP A 6 -37.80 -15.21 18.89
CA ASP A 6 -36.95 -16.33 18.49
C ASP A 6 -37.76 -17.51 17.92
N GLU A 7 -38.98 -17.76 18.42
CA GLU A 7 -39.84 -18.83 17.90
C GLU A 7 -40.30 -18.53 16.48
N ARG A 8 -40.62 -17.26 16.19
CA ARG A 8 -41.04 -16.84 14.85
C ARG A 8 -39.90 -16.41 13.95
N ARG A 9 -38.67 -16.32 14.47
CA ARG A 9 -37.49 -15.73 13.80
C ARG A 9 -37.78 -14.33 13.26
N VAL A 10 -38.51 -13.51 14.01
CA VAL A 10 -38.89 -12.15 13.63
C VAL A 10 -38.16 -11.15 14.52
N ILE A 11 -37.50 -10.17 13.90
CA ILE A 11 -36.93 -9.03 14.60
C ILE A 11 -37.78 -7.81 14.27
N VAL A 12 -38.46 -7.26 15.27
CA VAL A 12 -39.24 -6.04 15.15
C VAL A 12 -38.35 -4.86 15.54
N VAL A 13 -38.12 -3.97 14.59
CA VAL A 13 -37.33 -2.75 14.80
C VAL A 13 -38.20 -1.52 14.63
N VAL A 14 -38.09 -0.57 15.56
CA VAL A 14 -38.73 0.75 15.44
C VAL A 14 -37.74 1.72 14.76
N PRO A 15 -38.16 2.45 13.70
CA PRO A 15 -37.31 3.43 13.02
C PRO A 15 -36.76 4.50 13.99
N ALA A 16 -35.44 4.71 13.98
CA ALA A 16 -34.81 5.76 14.78
C ALA A 16 -34.91 7.11 14.06
N LYS A 17 -35.46 8.14 14.72
CA LYS A 17 -35.66 9.50 14.17
C LYS A 17 -34.37 10.23 13.74
N GLY A 18 -33.19 9.71 14.08
CA GLY A 18 -31.91 10.43 13.99
C GLY A 18 -30.91 9.90 12.96
N GLY A 19 -31.27 8.96 12.08
CA GLY A 19 -30.33 8.43 11.05
C GLY A 19 -29.07 7.75 11.60
N LYS A 20 -28.98 7.51 12.91
CA LYS A 20 -27.84 6.82 13.53
C LYS A 20 -27.94 5.33 13.26
N VAL A 21 -26.90 4.79 12.63
CA VAL A 21 -26.74 3.34 12.40
C VAL A 21 -26.72 2.63 13.77
N PRO A 22 -27.54 1.58 13.97
CA PRO A 22 -27.53 0.82 15.21
C PRO A 22 -26.16 0.15 15.42
N ARG A 23 -25.60 0.31 16.63
CA ARG A 23 -24.41 -0.42 17.04
C ARG A 23 -24.84 -1.79 17.55
N PHE A 24 -24.52 -2.82 16.79
CA PHE A 24 -24.66 -4.21 17.24
C PHE A 24 -23.42 -4.54 18.08
N PHE A 25 -23.61 -4.77 19.38
CA PHE A 25 -22.55 -5.26 20.25
C PHE A 25 -22.60 -6.79 20.24
N GLY A 26 -21.58 -7.40 19.65
CA GLY A 26 -21.41 -8.85 19.57
C GLY A 26 -20.19 -9.16 18.69
N GLY A 27 -19.41 -10.18 19.06
CA GLY A 27 -18.41 -10.74 18.15
C GLY A 27 -19.10 -11.24 16.88
N GLY A 28 -18.43 -11.16 15.73
CA GLY A 28 -18.97 -11.68 14.47
C GLY A 28 -19.33 -13.16 14.64
N GLY A 29 -20.61 -13.49 14.49
CA GLY A 29 -21.08 -14.88 14.46
C GLY A 29 -20.76 -15.53 13.11
N GLU A 30 -20.94 -16.85 13.04
CA GLU A 30 -20.79 -17.60 11.78
C GLU A 30 -21.72 -17.05 10.70
N LEU A 31 -21.19 -16.87 9.50
CA LEU A 31 -21.95 -16.45 8.34
C LEU A 31 -22.66 -17.64 7.69
N HIS A 32 -23.97 -17.48 7.50
CA HIS A 32 -24.82 -18.48 6.85
C HIS A 32 -24.66 -18.45 5.31
N ASP A 33 -24.89 -19.60 4.67
CA ASP A 33 -24.83 -19.81 3.22
C ASP A 33 -25.60 -18.75 2.42
N GLU A 34 -26.80 -18.43 2.90
CA GLU A 34 -27.69 -17.43 2.30
C GLU A 34 -27.05 -16.04 2.18
N ILE A 35 -26.24 -15.64 3.16
CA ILE A 35 -25.53 -14.35 3.14
C ILE A 35 -24.47 -14.37 2.03
N ARG A 36 -23.67 -15.43 1.95
CA ARG A 36 -22.62 -15.59 0.93
C ARG A 36 -23.21 -15.73 -0.48
N ARG A 37 -24.34 -16.42 -0.61
CA ARG A 37 -25.15 -16.50 -1.83
C ARG A 37 -25.62 -15.11 -2.25
N ARG A 38 -26.17 -14.32 -1.32
CA ARG A 38 -26.62 -12.95 -1.59
C ARG A 38 -25.47 -12.01 -1.95
N MET A 39 -24.31 -12.15 -1.31
CA MET A 39 -23.09 -11.43 -1.69
C MET A 39 -22.71 -11.74 -3.14
N ARG A 40 -22.70 -13.02 -3.53
CA ARG A 40 -22.42 -13.44 -4.92
C ARG A 40 -23.40 -12.82 -5.92
N GLU A 41 -24.70 -12.82 -5.61
CA GLU A 41 -25.72 -12.18 -6.45
C GLU A 41 -25.49 -10.68 -6.60
N ILE A 42 -25.10 -9.99 -5.52
CA ILE A 42 -24.77 -8.56 -5.56
C ILE A 42 -23.56 -8.31 -6.47
N TYR A 43 -22.56 -9.19 -6.46
CA TYR A 43 -21.40 -9.10 -7.34
C TYR A 43 -21.73 -9.38 -8.82
N LEU A 44 -22.61 -10.34 -9.08
CA LEU A 44 -23.06 -10.69 -10.43
C LEU A 44 -24.00 -9.63 -11.01
N GLY A 45 -24.89 -9.09 -10.19
CA GLY A 45 -25.92 -8.14 -10.59
C GLY A 45 -25.40 -6.73 -10.86
N GLU A 46 -26.28 -5.89 -11.40
CA GLU A 46 -26.01 -4.47 -11.66
C GLU A 46 -26.76 -3.54 -10.69
N THR A 47 -27.76 -4.05 -9.98
CA THR A 47 -28.60 -3.28 -9.07
C THR A 47 -27.78 -2.63 -7.96
N VAL A 48 -27.93 -1.32 -7.81
CA VAL A 48 -27.32 -0.54 -6.73
C VAL A 48 -28.43 -0.17 -5.76
N ALA A 49 -28.31 -0.59 -4.50
CA ALA A 49 -29.35 -0.33 -3.52
C ALA A 49 -29.48 1.17 -3.24
N ALA A 50 -30.72 1.67 -3.18
CA ALA A 50 -31.00 3.10 -3.07
C ALA A 50 -30.47 3.72 -1.76
N PHE A 51 -30.35 2.92 -0.71
CA PHE A 51 -29.85 3.35 0.59
C PHE A 51 -28.33 3.53 0.66
N LEU A 52 -27.57 3.15 -0.39
CA LEU A 52 -26.12 3.34 -0.42
C LEU A 52 -25.76 4.81 -0.65
N ASP A 53 -24.86 5.34 0.18
CA ASP A 53 -24.26 6.66 -0.02
C ASP A 53 -23.27 6.67 -1.22
N ALA A 54 -22.72 7.84 -1.54
CA ALA A 54 -21.82 7.99 -2.68
C ALA A 54 -20.55 7.14 -2.56
N ARG A 55 -19.98 7.01 -1.36
CA ARG A 55 -18.75 6.24 -1.11
C ARG A 55 -19.03 4.74 -1.27
N ALA A 56 -20.11 4.25 -0.67
CA ALA A 56 -20.52 2.85 -0.75
C ALA A 56 -20.86 2.43 -2.20
N LYS A 57 -21.43 3.33 -3.01
CA LYS A 57 -21.66 3.10 -4.44
C LYS A 57 -20.36 2.94 -5.23
N VAL A 58 -19.34 3.75 -4.94
CA VAL A 58 -18.02 3.63 -5.56
C VAL A 58 -17.35 2.32 -5.16
N LEU A 59 -17.36 1.96 -3.88
CA LEU A 59 -16.81 0.71 -3.38
C LEU A 59 -17.48 -0.52 -4.00
N LEU A 60 -18.82 -0.54 -4.07
CA LEU A 60 -19.56 -1.63 -4.72
C LEU A 60 -19.18 -1.76 -6.20
N LYS A 61 -19.02 -0.64 -6.91
CA LYS A 61 -18.60 -0.63 -8.32
C LYS A 61 -17.17 -1.19 -8.47
N GLN A 62 -16.22 -0.76 -7.64
CA GLN A 62 -14.85 -1.26 -7.66
C GLN A 62 -14.80 -2.76 -7.34
N ALA A 63 -15.54 -3.20 -6.32
CA ALA A 63 -15.59 -4.59 -5.91
C ALA A 63 -16.17 -5.49 -7.01
N ARG A 64 -17.19 -5.05 -7.76
CA ARG A 64 -17.70 -5.74 -8.95
C ARG A 64 -16.68 -5.82 -10.09
N ILE A 65 -15.91 -4.76 -10.30
CA ILE A 65 -14.83 -4.75 -11.31
C ILE A 65 -13.76 -5.77 -10.92
N ALA A 66 -13.32 -5.76 -9.65
CA ALA A 66 -12.33 -6.71 -9.13
C ALA A 66 -12.84 -8.17 -9.25
N PHE A 67 -14.08 -8.42 -8.81
CA PHE A 67 -14.72 -9.73 -8.92
C PHE A 67 -14.69 -10.28 -10.35
N ARG A 68 -15.04 -9.47 -11.35
CA ARG A 68 -14.98 -9.86 -12.77
C ARG A 68 -13.55 -9.94 -13.31
N SER A 69 -12.63 -9.10 -12.84
CA SER A 69 -11.23 -9.15 -13.31
C SER A 69 -10.51 -10.41 -12.86
N PHE A 70 -10.87 -10.96 -11.70
CA PHE A 70 -10.42 -12.27 -11.25
C PHE A 70 -11.17 -13.44 -11.93
N GLY A 71 -12.18 -13.17 -12.75
CA GLY A 71 -12.98 -14.20 -13.43
C GLY A 71 -13.97 -14.93 -12.52
N LEU A 72 -14.28 -14.37 -11.34
CA LEU A 72 -15.17 -15.00 -10.36
C LEU A 72 -16.65 -15.00 -10.76
N ASP A 73 -16.99 -14.26 -11.83
CA ASP A 73 -18.29 -14.34 -12.49
C ASP A 73 -18.49 -15.65 -13.26
N ARG A 74 -17.39 -16.35 -13.58
CA ARG A 74 -17.37 -17.58 -14.41
C ARG A 74 -16.78 -18.78 -13.69
N HIS A 75 -15.84 -18.54 -12.78
CA HIS A 75 -15.08 -19.59 -12.12
C HIS A 75 -15.12 -19.39 -10.61
N GLN A 76 -15.32 -20.48 -9.86
CA GLN A 76 -15.20 -20.45 -8.41
C GLN A 76 -13.78 -20.76 -7.94
N ILE A 77 -12.92 -21.32 -8.80
CA ILE A 77 -11.51 -21.60 -8.51
C ILE A 77 -10.65 -20.77 -9.47
N ILE A 78 -9.70 -20.03 -8.92
CA ILE A 78 -8.79 -19.15 -9.68
C ILE A 78 -7.33 -19.39 -9.27
N PRO A 79 -6.35 -19.14 -10.15
CA PRO A 79 -4.94 -19.12 -9.77
C PRO A 79 -4.68 -18.01 -8.74
N PHE A 80 -3.98 -18.33 -7.64
CA PHE A 80 -3.67 -17.36 -6.58
C PHE A 80 -2.43 -17.80 -5.79
N GLU A 81 -1.48 -16.88 -5.55
CA GLU A 81 -0.25 -17.09 -4.76
C GLU A 81 0.51 -18.41 -5.01
N GLY A 82 0.79 -18.72 -6.29
CA GLY A 82 1.50 -19.96 -6.64
C GLY A 82 0.71 -21.26 -6.45
N GLY A 83 -0.61 -21.15 -6.20
CA GLY A 83 -1.55 -22.24 -6.15
C GLY A 83 -2.94 -21.80 -6.62
N SER A 84 -3.96 -22.06 -5.79
CA SER A 84 -5.36 -21.80 -6.12
C SER A 84 -6.11 -21.11 -4.97
N ALA A 85 -7.01 -20.22 -5.31
CA ALA A 85 -8.05 -19.75 -4.40
C ALA A 85 -9.41 -20.30 -4.84
N TYR A 86 -10.11 -20.98 -3.92
CA TYR A 86 -11.46 -21.48 -4.11
C TYR A 86 -12.48 -20.64 -3.35
N PHE A 87 -13.46 -20.10 -4.06
CA PHE A 87 -14.59 -19.32 -3.56
C PHE A 87 -15.85 -20.19 -3.60
N PRO A 88 -16.18 -20.92 -2.52
CA PRO A 88 -17.36 -21.77 -2.48
C PRO A 88 -18.66 -20.96 -2.51
N TRP A 89 -18.64 -19.70 -2.07
CA TRP A 89 -19.85 -18.89 -1.83
C TRP A 89 -20.85 -19.57 -0.88
N LYS A 90 -20.31 -20.37 0.04
CA LYS A 90 -21.02 -21.02 1.14
C LYS A 90 -20.60 -20.40 2.47
N GLY A 91 -21.40 -20.62 3.50
CA GLY A 91 -21.19 -20.13 4.84
C GLY A 91 -19.96 -20.73 5.51
N ASP A 92 -19.68 -20.27 6.72
CA ASP A 92 -18.41 -20.57 7.39
C ASP A 92 -18.31 -22.06 7.75
N ARG A 93 -19.42 -22.72 8.14
CA ARG A 93 -19.45 -24.17 8.44
C ARG A 93 -19.08 -25.04 7.23
N VAL A 94 -19.68 -24.76 6.07
CA VAL A 94 -19.38 -25.48 4.83
C VAL A 94 -17.93 -25.23 4.39
N THR A 95 -17.49 -23.97 4.45
CA THR A 95 -16.13 -23.56 4.07
C THR A 95 -15.07 -24.19 4.97
N ALA A 96 -15.32 -24.24 6.29
CA ALA A 96 -14.44 -24.93 7.24
C ALA A 96 -14.40 -26.45 6.98
N THR A 97 -15.54 -27.06 6.65
CA THR A 97 -15.61 -28.49 6.31
C THR A 97 -14.80 -28.82 5.05
N LEU A 98 -14.93 -27.98 4.01
CA LEU A 98 -14.12 -28.09 2.78
C LEU A 98 -12.62 -27.99 3.08
N ALA A 99 -12.21 -27.03 3.92
CA ALA A 99 -10.81 -26.88 4.34
C ALA A 99 -10.29 -28.14 5.06
N LEU A 100 -11.09 -28.75 5.94
CA LEU A 100 -10.70 -29.99 6.61
C LEU A 100 -10.53 -31.15 5.62
N GLY A 101 -11.41 -31.29 4.64
CA GLY A 101 -11.28 -32.35 3.63
C GLY A 101 -10.06 -32.18 2.71
N ILE A 102 -9.63 -30.94 2.44
CA ILE A 102 -8.38 -30.63 1.74
C ILE A 102 -7.17 -31.00 2.63
N ARG A 103 -7.18 -30.62 3.91
CA ARG A 103 -6.09 -30.96 4.86
C ARG A 103 -5.95 -32.46 5.08
N ALA A 104 -7.07 -33.17 5.15
CA ALA A 104 -7.09 -34.63 5.28
C ALA A 104 -6.40 -35.35 4.11
N ARG A 105 -6.23 -34.67 2.96
CA ARG A 105 -5.47 -35.15 1.79
C ARG A 105 -4.01 -34.71 1.77
N GLY A 106 -3.53 -34.08 2.85
CA GLY A 106 -2.14 -33.65 2.98
C GLY A 106 -1.85 -32.30 2.32
N HIS A 107 -2.88 -31.53 1.95
CA HIS A 107 -2.70 -30.24 1.30
C HIS A 107 -2.86 -29.08 2.28
N ALA A 108 -1.95 -28.11 2.21
CA ALA A 108 -2.01 -26.90 3.01
C ALA A 108 -3.13 -25.98 2.50
N VAL A 109 -4.01 -25.56 3.40
CA VAL A 109 -5.12 -24.65 3.07
C VAL A 109 -5.35 -23.64 4.19
N GLU A 110 -5.50 -22.39 3.79
CA GLU A 110 -5.77 -21.23 4.63
C GLU A 110 -7.16 -20.67 4.27
N ALA A 111 -7.94 -20.32 5.28
CA ALA A 111 -9.24 -19.69 5.08
C ALA A 111 -9.06 -18.18 5.17
N GLU A 112 -9.13 -17.49 4.03
CA GLU A 112 -8.98 -16.04 3.93
C GLU A 112 -10.33 -15.40 3.58
N GLY A 113 -11.03 -14.94 4.61
CA GLY A 113 -12.32 -14.28 4.50
C GLY A 113 -13.41 -15.20 3.93
N GLN A 114 -13.51 -15.28 2.61
CA GLN A 114 -14.53 -16.07 1.88
C GLN A 114 -13.93 -17.07 0.89
N ALA A 115 -12.60 -17.15 0.85
CA ALA A 115 -11.84 -18.03 -0.02
C ALA A 115 -11.07 -19.07 0.80
N LEU A 116 -10.85 -20.22 0.20
CA LEU A 116 -9.88 -21.21 0.62
C LEU A 116 -8.65 -21.09 -0.28
N VAL A 117 -7.53 -20.63 0.28
CA VAL A 117 -6.26 -20.51 -0.42
C VAL A 117 -5.47 -21.80 -0.22
N VAL A 118 -5.15 -22.46 -1.32
CA VAL A 118 -4.45 -23.74 -1.36
C VAL A 118 -3.16 -23.53 -2.16
N ARG A 119 -2.04 -23.44 -1.45
CA ARG A 119 -0.72 -23.19 -2.05
C ARG A 119 -0.24 -24.42 -2.81
N GLU A 120 0.58 -24.20 -3.83
CA GLU A 120 1.25 -25.25 -4.62
C GLU A 120 0.32 -26.19 -5.41
N ILE A 121 -1.00 -25.97 -5.41
CA ILE A 121 -1.97 -26.73 -6.20
C ILE A 121 -2.60 -25.81 -7.24
N PRO A 122 -2.42 -26.09 -8.55
CA PRO A 122 -3.06 -25.31 -9.59
C PRO A 122 -4.57 -25.63 -9.72
N PRO A 123 -5.39 -24.73 -10.30
CA PRO A 123 -6.85 -24.83 -10.28
C PRO A 123 -7.44 -26.14 -10.78
N GLU A 124 -6.84 -26.72 -11.81
CA GLU A 124 -7.25 -27.99 -12.41
C GLU A 124 -7.03 -29.17 -11.46
N GLN A 125 -5.96 -29.15 -10.67
CA GLN A 125 -5.68 -30.19 -9.67
C GLN A 125 -6.54 -30.01 -8.42
N LEU A 126 -6.83 -28.77 -8.01
CA LEU A 126 -7.68 -28.52 -6.84
C LEU A 126 -9.09 -29.10 -7.03
N ARG A 127 -9.64 -29.09 -8.25
CA ARG A 127 -10.92 -29.75 -8.55
C ARG A 127 -10.89 -31.24 -8.27
N THR A 128 -9.79 -31.91 -8.63
CA THR A 128 -9.60 -33.33 -8.35
C THR A 128 -9.54 -33.59 -6.86
N VAL A 129 -8.74 -32.81 -6.11
CA VAL A 129 -8.64 -32.91 -4.65
C VAL A 129 -10.00 -32.74 -3.97
N LEU A 130 -10.79 -31.74 -4.40
CA LEU A 130 -12.14 -31.50 -3.91
C LEU A 130 -13.11 -32.64 -4.25
N SER A 131 -13.04 -33.16 -5.48
CA SER A 131 -13.87 -34.29 -5.94
C SER A 131 -13.54 -35.57 -5.20
N GLU A 132 -12.27 -35.85 -4.93
CA GLU A 132 -11.87 -36.96 -4.08
C GLU A 132 -12.41 -36.79 -2.66
N ALA A 133 -12.45 -35.55 -2.15
CA ALA A 133 -12.89 -35.23 -0.78
C ALA A 133 -14.39 -35.31 -0.57
N PHE A 134 -15.16 -34.73 -1.48
CA PHE A 134 -16.60 -34.54 -1.31
C PHE A 134 -17.38 -34.79 -2.60
N GLY A 135 -16.78 -35.38 -3.63
CA GLY A 135 -17.47 -35.74 -4.86
C GLY A 135 -18.49 -36.87 -4.69
N PRO A 136 -19.20 -37.26 -5.76
CA PRO A 136 -20.30 -38.23 -5.69
C PRO A 136 -19.88 -39.61 -5.15
N ALA A 137 -18.66 -40.03 -5.45
CA ALA A 137 -18.10 -41.31 -4.99
C ALA A 137 -17.44 -41.22 -3.60
N ALA A 138 -17.27 -40.02 -3.05
CA ALA A 138 -16.69 -39.82 -1.73
C ALA A 138 -17.77 -40.01 -0.66
N ASP A 139 -17.44 -40.71 0.42
CA ASP A 139 -18.26 -40.84 1.62
C ASP A 139 -17.46 -40.43 2.87
N PRO A 140 -17.18 -39.12 3.04
CA PRO A 140 -16.37 -38.66 4.15
C PRO A 140 -17.16 -38.78 5.47
N ASP A 141 -16.71 -39.68 6.34
CA ASP A 141 -17.26 -39.82 7.69
C ASP A 141 -17.06 -38.52 8.49
N PRO A 142 -18.15 -37.84 8.91
CA PRO A 142 -18.07 -36.60 9.68
C PRO A 142 -17.29 -36.75 10.99
N VAL A 143 -17.39 -37.90 11.67
CA VAL A 143 -16.70 -38.14 12.95
C VAL A 143 -15.20 -38.32 12.71
N TRP A 144 -14.83 -39.02 11.65
CA TRP A 144 -13.43 -39.14 11.24
C TRP A 144 -12.83 -37.77 10.87
N LEU A 145 -13.54 -36.95 10.10
CA LEU A 145 -13.11 -35.60 9.76
C LEU A 145 -12.93 -34.72 11.00
N ALA A 146 -13.84 -34.82 11.98
CA ALA A 146 -13.72 -34.12 13.26
C ALA A 146 -12.44 -34.50 14.01
N GLY A 147 -11.95 -35.74 13.86
CA GLY A 147 -10.68 -36.20 14.41
C GLY A 147 -9.44 -35.43 13.95
N THR A 148 -9.54 -34.68 12.84
CA THR A 148 -8.45 -33.83 12.33
C THR A 148 -8.44 -32.43 12.96
N VAL A 149 -9.46 -32.08 13.75
CA VAL A 149 -9.59 -30.76 14.39
C VAL A 149 -8.71 -30.70 15.63
N LYS A 150 -7.76 -29.75 15.65
CA LYS A 150 -6.80 -29.59 16.76
C LYS A 150 -7.44 -29.18 18.08
N ASN A 151 -8.57 -28.47 18.05
CA ASN A 151 -9.28 -28.01 19.26
C ASN A 151 -10.78 -28.31 19.18
N LEU A 152 -11.18 -29.38 19.86
CA LEU A 152 -12.57 -29.84 19.97
C LEU A 152 -13.32 -29.14 21.13
N GLY A 153 -12.60 -28.65 22.14
CA GLY A 153 -13.18 -28.08 23.36
C GLY A 153 -13.42 -26.58 23.29
N THR A 154 -14.42 -26.14 22.52
CA THR A 154 -14.71 -24.71 22.31
C THR A 154 -15.84 -24.15 23.17
N GLU A 155 -16.80 -24.98 23.59
CA GLU A 155 -17.93 -24.52 24.41
C GLU A 155 -17.65 -24.62 25.91
N LYS A 156 -18.38 -23.80 26.69
CA LYS A 156 -18.27 -23.70 28.15
C LYS A 156 -18.31 -25.05 28.89
N HIS A 157 -18.99 -26.04 28.33
CA HIS A 157 -19.22 -27.34 28.95
C HIS A 157 -18.56 -28.51 28.20
N HIS A 158 -17.73 -28.25 27.17
CA HIS A 158 -17.06 -29.33 26.42
C HIS A 158 -16.08 -30.15 27.27
N TRP A 159 -15.59 -29.60 28.38
CA TRP A 159 -14.76 -30.35 29.33
C TRP A 159 -15.52 -31.48 30.06
N LEU A 160 -16.85 -31.51 30.00
CA LEU A 160 -17.70 -32.57 30.57
C LEU A 160 -17.95 -33.74 29.60
N LEU A 161 -17.65 -33.57 28.31
CA LEU A 161 -17.85 -34.61 27.30
C LEU A 161 -16.63 -35.51 27.24
N ASP A 162 -16.84 -36.82 27.08
CA ASP A 162 -15.75 -37.75 26.76
C ASP A 162 -15.25 -37.53 25.31
N PRO A 163 -14.05 -38.04 24.95
CA PRO A 163 -13.46 -37.80 23.63
C PRO A 163 -14.33 -38.26 22.45
N GLU A 164 -15.10 -39.35 22.60
CA GLU A 164 -15.96 -39.87 21.53
C GLU A 164 -17.17 -38.94 21.35
N LEU A 165 -17.78 -38.49 22.44
CA LEU A 165 -18.87 -37.52 22.40
C LEU A 165 -18.41 -36.15 21.88
N LEU A 166 -17.20 -35.70 22.20
CA LEU A 166 -16.59 -34.47 21.66
C LEU A 166 -16.42 -34.52 20.13
N LEU A 167 -16.01 -35.67 19.60
CA LEU A 167 -15.89 -35.86 18.15
C LEU A 167 -17.26 -35.83 17.47
N ARG A 168 -18.26 -36.53 18.04
CA ARG A 168 -19.63 -36.53 17.52
C ARG A 168 -20.31 -35.17 17.60
N ASP A 169 -20.10 -34.44 18.70
CA ASP A 169 -20.57 -33.08 18.87
C ASP A 169 -19.94 -32.15 17.81
N CYS A 170 -18.61 -32.17 17.66
CA CYS A 170 -17.93 -31.39 16.63
C CYS A 170 -18.44 -31.73 15.22
N ALA A 171 -18.60 -33.02 14.92
CA ALA A 171 -19.11 -33.49 13.63
C ALA A 171 -20.52 -32.96 13.32
N THR A 172 -21.37 -32.80 14.33
CA THR A 172 -22.77 -32.37 14.17
C THR A 172 -22.92 -30.84 14.23
N ALA A 173 -22.23 -30.21 15.17
CA ALA A 173 -22.37 -28.78 15.47
C ALA A 173 -21.54 -27.90 14.53
N ARG A 174 -20.38 -28.38 14.05
CA ARG A 174 -19.39 -27.54 13.34
C ARG A 174 -19.14 -27.94 11.91
N LEU A 175 -19.37 -29.22 11.56
CA LEU A 175 -19.21 -29.69 10.18
C LEU A 175 -20.53 -29.65 9.42
N ASP A 176 -20.42 -29.47 8.11
CA ASP A 176 -21.52 -29.60 7.16
C ASP A 176 -21.01 -30.36 5.93
N VAL A 177 -20.94 -31.68 6.08
CA VAL A 177 -20.49 -32.58 4.99
C VAL A 177 -21.47 -32.55 3.83
N VAL A 178 -22.77 -32.45 4.09
CA VAL A 178 -23.80 -32.39 3.04
C VAL A 178 -23.63 -31.11 2.21
N GLY A 179 -23.47 -29.97 2.86
CA GLY A 179 -23.20 -28.68 2.22
C GLY A 179 -21.87 -28.69 1.47
N ALA A 180 -20.83 -29.33 2.00
CA ALA A 180 -19.54 -29.48 1.32
C ALA A 180 -19.66 -30.34 0.04
N LYS A 181 -20.39 -31.46 0.10
CA LYS A 181 -20.69 -32.29 -1.09
C LYS A 181 -21.50 -31.51 -2.13
N ALA A 182 -22.50 -30.75 -1.69
CA ALA A 182 -23.27 -29.88 -2.59
C ALA A 182 -22.40 -28.81 -3.26
N ALA A 183 -21.50 -28.17 -2.52
CA ALA A 183 -20.57 -27.17 -3.07
C ALA A 183 -19.62 -27.76 -4.12
N VAL A 184 -19.16 -28.99 -3.94
CA VAL A 184 -18.33 -29.70 -4.93
C VAL A 184 -19.16 -30.17 -6.13
N ALA A 185 -20.41 -30.59 -5.93
CA ALA A 185 -21.31 -30.91 -7.04
C ALA A 185 -21.59 -29.69 -7.93
N GLU A 186 -21.79 -28.51 -7.35
CA GLU A 186 -21.95 -27.25 -8.09
C GLU A 186 -20.73 -26.91 -8.98
N LEU A 187 -19.51 -27.29 -8.57
CA LEU A 187 -18.31 -27.14 -9.40
C LEU A 187 -18.33 -28.04 -10.64
N THR A 188 -18.99 -29.21 -10.55
CA THR A 188 -19.07 -30.20 -11.65
C THR A 188 -20.18 -29.92 -12.64
N GLU A 189 -21.31 -29.33 -12.22
CA GLU A 189 -22.41 -28.97 -13.13
C GLU A 189 -22.05 -27.83 -14.10
N VAL A 190 -21.17 -26.91 -13.68
CA VAL A 190 -20.59 -25.88 -14.58
C VAL A 190 -19.61 -26.49 -15.60
N GLY A 191 -19.18 -27.74 -15.41
CA GLY A 191 -18.29 -28.48 -16.29
C GLY A 191 -18.97 -29.27 -17.42
N SER A 192 -20.31 -29.38 -17.46
CA SER A 192 -21.04 -30.17 -18.47
C SER A 192 -21.58 -29.36 -19.67
N ALA A 193 -21.44 -28.03 -19.65
CA ALA A 193 -21.56 -27.23 -20.85
C ALA A 193 -20.27 -27.38 -21.69
N THR A 194 -20.10 -28.55 -22.29
CA THR A 194 -19.23 -28.73 -23.46
C THR A 194 -19.83 -27.93 -24.61
N SER A 195 -19.63 -26.62 -24.61
CA SER A 195 -19.28 -26.01 -25.87
C SER A 195 -17.82 -26.37 -26.09
N GLU A 196 -17.55 -27.25 -27.05
CA GLU A 196 -16.29 -27.13 -27.81
C GLU A 196 -16.01 -25.65 -28.04
N PRO A 197 -14.74 -25.21 -28.00
CA PRO A 197 -14.43 -23.80 -28.18
C PRO A 197 -15.05 -23.35 -29.49
N ALA A 198 -16.15 -22.60 -29.41
CA ALA A 198 -16.57 -21.77 -30.51
C ALA A 198 -15.31 -20.96 -30.83
N PRO A 199 -14.82 -21.00 -32.08
CA PRO A 199 -13.58 -20.31 -32.41
C PRO A 199 -13.74 -18.89 -31.91
N LEU A 200 -12.79 -18.43 -31.11
CA LEU A 200 -12.64 -17.01 -30.76
C LEU A 200 -12.23 -16.26 -32.04
N GLY A 201 -13.10 -16.27 -33.04
CA GLY A 201 -13.12 -15.38 -34.16
C GLY A 201 -13.74 -14.08 -33.70
N GLY A 202 -12.89 -13.10 -33.38
CA GLY A 202 -13.29 -11.70 -33.29
C GLY A 202 -12.84 -10.95 -32.06
N VAL A 203 -11.64 -10.37 -32.20
CA VAL A 203 -11.11 -9.15 -31.52
C VAL A 203 -10.48 -9.38 -30.14
N LEU A 204 -9.16 -9.50 -30.00
CA LEU A 204 -8.08 -9.11 -30.90
C LEU A 204 -7.51 -10.31 -31.65
N ALA A 205 -7.46 -10.20 -32.98
CA ALA A 205 -6.44 -10.89 -33.76
C ALA A 205 -5.09 -10.49 -33.16
N ASN A 206 -4.25 -11.48 -32.83
CA ASN A 206 -2.84 -11.37 -32.48
C ASN A 206 -2.44 -10.23 -31.52
N VAL A 207 -1.90 -10.56 -30.34
CA VAL A 207 -1.13 -9.58 -29.53
C VAL A 207 -0.04 -8.92 -30.39
N GLU A 208 0.52 -9.64 -31.37
CA GLU A 208 1.46 -9.09 -32.36
C GLU A 208 0.89 -7.94 -33.22
N GLU A 209 -0.43 -7.86 -33.42
CA GLU A 209 -1.11 -6.77 -34.16
C GLU A 209 -1.61 -5.65 -33.23
N THR A 210 -1.47 -5.81 -31.91
CA THR A 210 -1.91 -4.82 -30.92
C THR A 210 -0.87 -3.73 -30.76
N LYS A 211 -1.34 -2.48 -30.80
CA LYS A 211 -0.52 -1.30 -30.55
C LYS A 211 -0.77 -0.75 -29.15
N PHE A 212 0.32 -0.41 -28.47
CA PHE A 212 0.35 0.15 -27.14
C PHE A 212 0.71 1.63 -27.22
N VAL A 213 0.16 2.43 -26.34
CA VAL A 213 0.59 3.82 -26.10
C VAL A 213 1.06 3.89 -24.67
N VAL A 214 2.38 4.01 -24.51
CA VAL A 214 3.03 4.20 -23.23
C VAL A 214 3.03 5.68 -22.90
N ILE A 215 2.52 6.00 -21.73
CA ILE A 215 2.27 7.34 -21.24
C ILE A 215 3.14 7.55 -20.01
N ASP A 216 3.76 8.72 -19.96
CA ASP A 216 4.44 9.21 -18.78
C ASP A 216 4.24 10.73 -18.70
N CYS A 217 4.12 11.26 -17.49
CA CYS A 217 3.92 12.68 -17.26
C CYS A 217 4.75 13.24 -16.10
N GLU A 218 5.36 14.40 -16.36
CA GLU A 218 5.88 15.26 -15.31
C GLU A 218 4.79 16.23 -14.87
N THR A 219 4.78 16.55 -13.59
CA THR A 219 3.68 17.31 -12.99
C THR A 219 4.19 18.38 -12.03
N THR A 220 3.36 19.38 -11.80
CA THR A 220 3.62 20.47 -10.83
C THR A 220 3.56 20.06 -9.36
N GLY A 221 3.43 18.76 -9.06
CA GLY A 221 3.34 18.21 -7.69
C GLY A 221 2.48 16.94 -7.62
N LEU A 222 2.22 16.42 -6.43
CA LEU A 222 2.05 14.97 -6.26
C LEU A 222 0.65 14.40 -6.56
N HIS A 223 -0.39 15.23 -6.57
CA HIS A 223 -1.78 14.75 -6.69
C HIS A 223 -2.73 15.78 -7.32
N VAL A 224 -3.74 15.30 -8.06
CA VAL A 224 -4.70 16.19 -8.75
C VAL A 224 -5.64 16.97 -7.82
N GLY A 225 -5.79 16.54 -6.55
CA GLY A 225 -6.68 17.13 -5.55
C GLY A 225 -6.33 18.59 -5.20
N ALA A 226 -5.04 18.90 -5.09
CA ALA A 226 -4.54 20.27 -4.91
C ALA A 226 -4.41 21.06 -6.23
N ARG A 227 -5.11 20.64 -7.29
CA ARG A 227 -5.13 21.26 -8.62
C ARG A 227 -3.77 21.22 -9.35
N HIS A 228 -2.91 20.25 -9.02
CA HIS A 228 -1.71 19.99 -9.80
C HIS A 228 -2.05 19.59 -11.24
N ARG A 229 -1.09 19.87 -12.11
CA ARG A 229 -1.20 19.83 -13.57
C ARG A 229 0.04 19.25 -14.20
N ILE A 230 -0.14 18.71 -15.40
CA ILE A 230 0.92 18.17 -16.23
C ILE A 230 1.78 19.31 -16.80
N VAL A 231 3.10 19.14 -16.75
CA VAL A 231 4.11 20.09 -17.28
C VAL A 231 4.95 19.51 -18.41
N GLU A 232 5.02 18.18 -18.49
CA GLU A 232 5.54 17.44 -19.65
C GLU A 232 4.68 16.21 -19.85
N LEU A 233 4.29 15.93 -21.10
CA LEU A 233 3.53 14.73 -21.46
C LEU A 233 4.28 13.99 -22.56
N ALA A 234 4.48 12.69 -22.38
CA ALA A 234 4.98 11.80 -23.40
C ALA A 234 3.95 10.74 -23.78
N LEU A 235 3.82 10.49 -25.07
CA LEU A 235 3.01 9.44 -25.68
C LEU A 235 3.88 8.68 -26.67
N LEU A 236 4.22 7.44 -26.32
CA LEU A 236 5.05 6.56 -27.13
C LEU A 236 4.20 5.41 -27.66
N THR A 237 3.97 5.37 -28.97
CA THR A 237 3.23 4.26 -29.58
C THR A 237 4.20 3.14 -29.95
N THR A 238 3.95 1.92 -29.49
CA THR A 238 4.75 0.74 -29.83
C THR A 238 3.90 -0.44 -30.30
N ASP A 239 4.51 -1.38 -31.01
CA ASP A 239 3.96 -2.71 -31.16
C ASP A 239 4.23 -3.59 -29.91
N ALA A 240 3.84 -4.86 -29.96
CA ALA A 240 4.06 -5.81 -28.87
C ALA A 240 5.52 -6.22 -28.64
N ARG A 241 6.40 -5.99 -29.62
CA ARG A 241 7.84 -6.26 -29.54
C ARG A 241 8.61 -5.05 -28.98
N GLY A 242 7.91 -3.94 -28.73
CA GLY A 242 8.51 -2.69 -28.27
C GLY A 242 9.06 -1.83 -29.41
N GLU A 243 8.82 -2.19 -30.68
CA GLU A 243 9.22 -1.33 -31.79
C GLU A 243 8.39 -0.06 -31.79
N THR A 244 9.07 1.09 -31.86
CA THR A 244 8.41 2.38 -31.82
C THR A 244 7.77 2.74 -33.15
N LEU A 245 6.47 3.02 -33.11
CA LEU A 245 5.65 3.43 -34.26
C LEU A 245 5.42 4.95 -34.31
N ASP A 246 5.33 5.59 -33.15
CA ASP A 246 5.19 7.05 -33.04
C ASP A 246 5.83 7.53 -31.73
N ARG A 247 6.49 8.70 -31.80
CA ARG A 247 7.06 9.41 -30.64
C ARG A 247 6.46 10.80 -30.59
N TRP A 248 5.80 11.10 -29.48
CA TRP A 248 5.27 12.43 -29.25
C TRP A 248 5.50 12.85 -27.81
N SER A 249 6.12 14.00 -27.62
CA SER A 249 6.19 14.63 -26.32
C SER A 249 6.07 16.14 -26.46
N THR A 250 5.61 16.78 -25.39
CA THR A 250 5.59 18.24 -25.31
C THR A 250 5.65 18.70 -23.86
N LEU A 251 6.39 19.78 -23.64
CA LEU A 251 6.19 20.64 -22.48
C LEU A 251 4.80 21.27 -22.56
N LEU A 252 4.21 21.52 -21.40
CA LEU A 252 2.90 22.13 -21.24
C LEU A 252 2.98 23.30 -20.26
N CYS A 253 2.31 24.39 -20.60
CA CYS A 253 2.11 25.51 -19.68
C CYS A 253 0.96 25.16 -18.72
N PRO A 254 1.23 25.00 -17.41
CA PRO A 254 0.20 24.58 -16.46
C PRO A 254 -0.68 25.75 -15.97
N ASP A 255 -0.38 26.99 -16.35
CA ASP A 255 -1.05 28.20 -15.81
C ASP A 255 -0.98 28.33 -14.28
N ARG A 256 0.09 27.82 -13.69
CA ARG A 256 0.35 27.89 -12.25
C ARG A 256 1.85 27.78 -11.97
N ASP A 257 2.21 27.95 -10.71
CA ASP A 257 3.54 27.66 -10.21
C ASP A 257 3.92 26.19 -10.49
N LEU A 258 5.17 25.97 -10.89
CA LEU A 258 5.71 24.64 -11.16
C LEU A 258 5.94 23.84 -9.88
N GLY A 259 6.01 24.50 -8.71
CA GLY A 259 6.45 23.86 -7.48
C GLY A 259 7.97 23.61 -7.51
N PRO A 260 8.48 22.66 -6.71
CA PRO A 260 9.90 22.35 -6.64
C PRO A 260 10.40 21.75 -7.97
N THR A 261 11.03 22.58 -8.80
CA THR A 261 11.54 22.19 -10.13
C THR A 261 12.76 21.26 -10.09
N GLY A 262 13.26 20.92 -8.89
CA GLY A 262 14.38 20.00 -8.68
C GLY A 262 14.08 18.59 -9.15
N VAL A 263 12.84 18.14 -8.99
CA VAL A 263 12.38 16.78 -9.26
C VAL A 263 12.45 16.40 -10.73
N HIS A 264 11.86 17.24 -11.59
CA HIS A 264 11.79 16.96 -13.02
C HIS A 264 12.72 17.84 -13.85
N GLY A 265 13.45 18.80 -13.24
CA GLY A 265 14.44 19.65 -13.93
C GLY A 265 13.89 20.63 -14.98
N ILE A 266 12.58 20.87 -15.03
CA ILE A 266 11.92 21.76 -16.01
C ILE A 266 11.80 23.15 -15.38
N ARG A 267 12.38 24.17 -16.03
CA ARG A 267 12.33 25.55 -15.51
C ARG A 267 11.09 26.27 -15.99
N ALA A 268 10.61 27.23 -15.19
CA ALA A 268 9.44 28.08 -15.53
C ALA A 268 9.55 28.75 -16.91
N ARG A 269 10.76 29.16 -17.31
CA ARG A 269 11.02 29.75 -18.65
C ARG A 269 10.79 28.78 -19.81
N GLU A 270 10.89 27.48 -19.59
CA GLU A 270 10.74 26.45 -20.62
C GLU A 270 9.27 26.16 -20.90
N VAL A 271 8.40 26.34 -19.92
CA VAL A 271 6.94 26.14 -20.07
C VAL A 271 6.17 27.41 -20.40
N ALA A 272 6.77 28.60 -20.25
CA ALA A 272 6.08 29.88 -20.39
C ALA A 272 5.41 30.10 -21.76
N ASP A 273 6.07 29.68 -22.84
CA ASP A 273 5.63 29.70 -24.23
C ASP A 273 5.23 28.30 -24.74
N ALA A 274 5.17 27.30 -23.85
CA ALA A 274 4.65 25.98 -24.19
C ALA A 274 3.13 26.02 -24.39
N PRO A 275 2.55 25.15 -25.24
CA PRO A 275 1.11 25.05 -25.37
C PRO A 275 0.45 24.65 -24.04
N ARG A 276 -0.82 25.00 -23.85
CA ARG A 276 -1.62 24.44 -22.73
C ARG A 276 -2.12 23.06 -23.13
N PHE A 277 -2.50 22.22 -22.16
CA PHE A 277 -3.04 20.89 -22.46
C PHE A 277 -4.24 20.94 -23.44
N GLY A 278 -5.16 21.88 -23.24
CA GLY A 278 -6.32 22.07 -24.12
C GLY A 278 -5.97 22.46 -25.55
N ASP A 279 -4.77 23.00 -25.80
CA ASP A 279 -4.30 23.38 -27.14
C ASP A 279 -3.72 22.19 -27.92
N VAL A 280 -3.32 21.11 -27.23
CA VAL A 280 -2.82 19.85 -27.83
C VAL A 280 -3.81 18.70 -27.73
N LEU A 281 -5.04 18.97 -27.27
CA LEU A 281 -6.06 17.96 -27.00
C LEU A 281 -6.32 17.04 -28.20
N GLY A 282 -6.39 17.60 -29.42
CA GLY A 282 -6.59 16.84 -30.64
C GLY A 282 -5.45 15.87 -30.94
N ASP A 283 -4.20 16.30 -30.70
CA ASP A 283 -3.01 15.47 -30.89
C ASP A 283 -2.93 14.33 -29.87
N VAL A 284 -3.35 14.59 -28.62
CA VAL A 284 -3.43 13.60 -27.54
C VAL A 284 -4.54 12.59 -27.84
N CYS A 285 -5.76 13.04 -28.10
CA CYS A 285 -6.91 12.18 -28.36
C CYS A 285 -6.71 11.27 -29.58
N GLU A 286 -6.11 11.77 -30.66
CA GLU A 286 -5.78 10.96 -31.84
C GLU A 286 -4.81 9.83 -31.49
N ARG A 287 -3.76 10.12 -30.70
CA ARG A 287 -2.76 9.13 -30.31
C ARG A 287 -3.29 8.08 -29.36
N LEU A 288 -4.17 8.46 -28.44
CA LEU A 288 -4.81 7.51 -27.52
C LEU A 288 -5.88 6.65 -28.21
N ALA A 289 -6.36 7.04 -29.39
CA ALA A 289 -7.46 6.37 -30.07
C ALA A 289 -7.07 5.00 -30.61
N GLY A 290 -7.87 3.98 -30.22
CA GLY A 290 -7.71 2.62 -30.74
C GLY A 290 -6.52 1.83 -30.15
N HIS A 291 -5.80 2.40 -29.18
CA HIS A 291 -4.61 1.79 -28.58
C HIS A 291 -4.81 1.36 -27.13
N VAL A 292 -3.93 0.48 -26.68
CA VAL A 292 -3.85 0.04 -25.28
C VAL A 292 -2.99 1.00 -24.51
N LEU A 293 -3.55 1.63 -23.48
CA LEU A 293 -2.80 2.60 -22.68
C LEU A 293 -1.94 1.87 -21.64
N VAL A 294 -0.71 2.31 -21.47
CA VAL A 294 0.29 1.72 -20.58
C VAL A 294 1.01 2.83 -19.84
N ALA A 295 1.36 2.61 -18.59
CA ALA A 295 2.28 3.46 -17.83
C ALA A 295 3.01 2.62 -16.78
N HIS A 296 4.12 3.12 -16.24
CA HIS A 296 4.85 2.40 -15.20
C HIS A 296 4.09 2.44 -13.87
N ASN A 297 3.68 3.63 -13.43
CA ASN A 297 2.72 3.83 -12.33
C ASN A 297 1.37 4.33 -12.86
N ALA A 298 0.61 3.41 -13.45
CA ALA A 298 -0.66 3.75 -14.11
C ALA A 298 -1.65 4.56 -13.25
N ARG A 299 -1.68 4.36 -11.93
CA ARG A 299 -2.61 5.11 -11.06
C ARG A 299 -2.30 6.61 -11.09
N PHE A 300 -1.02 6.96 -11.12
CA PHE A 300 -0.56 8.34 -11.15
C PHE A 300 -0.86 9.00 -12.50
N ASP A 301 -0.31 8.46 -13.59
CA ASP A 301 -0.46 9.01 -14.94
C ASP A 301 -1.93 9.08 -15.37
N GLN A 302 -2.72 8.05 -15.02
CA GLN A 302 -4.15 8.03 -15.28
C GLN A 302 -4.87 9.18 -14.58
N ALA A 303 -4.59 9.44 -13.30
CA ALA A 303 -5.27 10.49 -12.54
C ALA A 303 -5.01 11.87 -13.15
N PHE A 304 -3.76 12.17 -13.52
CA PHE A 304 -3.40 13.44 -14.15
C PHE A 304 -3.99 13.59 -15.55
N LEU A 305 -3.91 12.56 -16.39
CA LEU A 305 -4.47 12.60 -17.74
C LEU A 305 -6.00 12.75 -17.71
N GLU A 306 -6.71 12.03 -16.84
CA GLU A 306 -8.15 12.17 -16.66
C GLU A 306 -8.56 13.57 -16.19
N SER A 307 -7.78 14.15 -15.27
CA SER A 307 -8.00 15.52 -14.78
C SER A 307 -7.84 16.57 -15.88
N GLU A 308 -6.81 16.43 -16.72
CA GLU A 308 -6.55 17.34 -17.85
C GLU A 308 -7.60 17.21 -18.97
N LEU A 309 -8.03 15.99 -19.28
CA LEU A 309 -9.14 15.72 -20.20
C LEU A 309 -10.45 16.35 -19.67
N ALA A 310 -10.77 16.14 -18.40
CA ALA A 310 -11.97 16.69 -17.78
C ALA A 310 -11.98 18.22 -17.78
N ARG A 311 -10.84 18.86 -17.51
CA ARG A 311 -10.66 20.33 -17.58
C ARG A 311 -10.86 20.87 -19.00
N SER A 312 -10.46 20.08 -19.99
CA SER A 312 -10.62 20.43 -21.41
C SER A 312 -12.01 20.10 -21.96
N GLY A 313 -12.96 19.71 -21.09
CA GLY A 313 -14.35 19.42 -21.46
C GLY A 313 -14.58 17.99 -21.98
N VAL A 314 -13.55 17.14 -21.97
CA VAL A 314 -13.64 15.76 -22.46
C VAL A 314 -14.03 14.84 -21.31
N LYS A 315 -15.27 14.33 -21.36
CA LYS A 315 -15.76 13.34 -20.41
C LYS A 315 -15.41 11.94 -20.88
N VAL A 316 -14.36 11.35 -20.31
CA VAL A 316 -14.01 9.94 -20.50
C VAL A 316 -14.49 9.10 -19.33
N ALA A 317 -14.99 7.90 -19.61
CA ALA A 317 -15.04 6.84 -18.60
C ALA A 317 -13.61 6.53 -18.13
N PRO A 318 -13.38 5.99 -16.92
CA PRO A 318 -12.03 5.73 -16.41
C PRO A 318 -11.15 5.04 -17.46
N LEU A 319 -9.92 5.51 -17.63
CA LEU A 319 -8.96 5.08 -18.63
C LEU A 319 -8.21 3.84 -18.12
N PRO A 320 -8.59 2.60 -18.51
CA PRO A 320 -7.90 1.41 -18.09
C PRO A 320 -6.50 1.42 -18.71
N MET A 321 -5.50 1.61 -17.86
CA MET A 321 -4.10 1.50 -18.25
C MET A 321 -3.52 0.18 -17.73
N VAL A 322 -2.57 -0.37 -18.49
CA VAL A 322 -1.69 -1.44 -18.04
C VAL A 322 -0.60 -0.82 -17.18
N CYS A 323 -0.43 -1.32 -15.97
CA CYS A 323 0.58 -0.84 -15.04
C CYS A 323 1.79 -1.78 -15.09
N THR A 324 2.94 -1.35 -15.62
CA THR A 324 4.11 -2.24 -15.70
C THR A 324 4.72 -2.51 -14.32
N MET A 325 4.54 -1.60 -13.35
CA MET A 325 4.88 -1.86 -11.94
C MET A 325 3.98 -2.94 -11.31
N GLU A 326 2.68 -2.92 -11.59
CA GLU A 326 1.75 -3.99 -11.15
C GLU A 326 2.09 -5.32 -11.81
N LEU A 327 2.44 -5.31 -13.10
CA LEU A 327 2.89 -6.50 -13.82
C LEU A 327 4.20 -7.04 -13.22
N ALA A 328 5.16 -6.18 -12.86
CA ALA A 328 6.37 -6.59 -12.17
C ALA A 328 6.04 -7.38 -10.89
N SER A 329 5.10 -6.87 -10.09
CA SER A 329 4.62 -7.55 -8.88
C SER A 329 3.97 -8.91 -9.20
N ARG A 330 3.09 -8.97 -10.19
CA ARG A 330 2.35 -10.21 -10.54
C ARG A 330 3.26 -11.29 -11.15
N LEU A 331 4.29 -10.87 -11.88
CA LEU A 331 5.24 -11.73 -12.57
C LEU A 331 6.46 -12.07 -11.69
N ALA A 332 6.52 -11.54 -10.47
CA ALA A 332 7.65 -11.65 -9.55
C ALA A 332 8.99 -11.19 -10.17
N ILE A 333 8.95 -10.11 -10.96
CA ILE A 333 10.12 -9.49 -11.62
C ILE A 333 10.60 -8.31 -10.78
N GLY A 334 11.92 -8.15 -10.62
CA GLY A 334 12.52 -7.09 -9.78
C GLY A 334 12.57 -7.42 -8.28
N GLY A 335 12.04 -8.58 -7.87
CA GLY A 335 11.97 -8.96 -6.46
C GLY A 335 11.00 -8.05 -5.70
N THR A 336 11.47 -7.45 -4.61
CA THR A 336 10.72 -6.50 -3.78
C THR A 336 10.76 -5.06 -4.33
N ARG A 337 11.69 -4.75 -5.26
CA ARG A 337 11.84 -3.43 -5.89
C ARG A 337 11.12 -3.37 -7.22
N ARG A 338 10.31 -2.32 -7.42
CA ARG A 338 9.43 -2.22 -8.59
C ARG A 338 9.43 -0.84 -9.25
N ARG A 339 10.41 0.02 -8.93
CA ARG A 339 10.57 1.30 -9.65
C ARG A 339 11.09 1.03 -11.05
N LEU A 340 10.97 2.05 -11.89
CA LEU A 340 11.33 1.98 -13.30
C LEU A 340 12.78 1.55 -13.48
N ILE A 341 13.70 2.17 -12.74
CA ILE A 341 15.13 1.87 -12.76
C ILE A 341 15.44 0.43 -12.28
N ASP A 342 14.74 -0.06 -11.26
CA ASP A 342 14.94 -1.42 -10.74
C ASP A 342 14.44 -2.47 -11.73
N CYS A 343 13.27 -2.23 -12.33
CA CYS A 343 12.73 -3.08 -13.37
C CYS A 343 13.67 -3.10 -14.57
N CYS A 344 14.16 -1.94 -15.03
CA CYS A 344 15.17 -1.85 -16.08
C CYS A 344 16.43 -2.67 -15.75
N ALA A 345 17.00 -2.47 -14.55
CA ALA A 345 18.19 -3.19 -14.10
C ALA A 345 17.95 -4.71 -14.06
N SER A 346 16.80 -5.16 -13.53
CA SER A 346 16.45 -6.58 -13.45
C SER A 346 16.27 -7.26 -14.81
N LEU A 347 15.96 -6.46 -15.84
CA LEU A 347 15.77 -6.92 -17.21
C LEU A 347 17.02 -6.74 -18.08
N GLY A 348 18.08 -6.08 -17.57
CA GLY A 348 19.28 -5.75 -18.34
C GLY A 348 19.11 -4.57 -19.31
N LEU A 349 18.15 -3.68 -19.03
CA LEU A 349 17.86 -2.48 -19.82
C LEU A 349 18.66 -1.28 -19.32
N ALA A 350 18.85 -0.27 -20.18
CA ALA A 350 19.49 0.98 -19.81
C ALA A 350 18.66 1.75 -18.77
N ALA A 351 19.34 2.53 -17.92
CA ALA A 351 18.68 3.39 -16.93
C ALA A 351 17.90 4.52 -17.63
N PRO A 352 16.71 4.90 -17.11
CA PRO A 352 15.92 5.99 -17.67
C PRO A 352 16.65 7.33 -17.51
N PRO A 353 16.57 8.25 -18.50
CA PRO A 353 17.22 9.55 -18.44
C PRO A 353 16.45 10.61 -17.65
N HIS A 354 15.40 10.24 -16.90
CA HIS A 354 14.55 11.13 -16.07
C HIS A 354 13.90 12.26 -16.89
N SER A 355 13.25 11.86 -17.98
CA SER A 355 12.40 12.72 -18.79
C SER A 355 11.17 11.94 -19.18
N ALA A 356 10.02 12.60 -19.33
CA ALA A 356 8.78 11.87 -19.62
C ALA A 356 8.91 10.94 -20.83
N LEU A 357 9.59 11.40 -21.90
CA LEU A 357 9.80 10.56 -23.08
C LEU A 357 10.76 9.39 -22.80
N GLY A 358 11.87 9.63 -22.12
CA GLY A 358 12.83 8.57 -21.79
C GLY A 358 12.27 7.53 -20.82
N ASP A 359 11.41 7.96 -19.90
CA ASP A 359 10.77 7.10 -18.91
C ASP A 359 9.67 6.26 -19.58
N ALA A 360 8.92 6.85 -20.53
CA ALA A 360 8.01 6.11 -21.40
C ALA A 360 8.74 5.07 -22.28
N GLU A 361 9.93 5.39 -22.81
CA GLU A 361 10.77 4.45 -23.56
C GLU A 361 11.24 3.27 -22.70
N ALA A 362 11.69 3.54 -21.47
CA ALA A 362 12.05 2.52 -20.50
C ALA A 362 10.86 1.62 -20.13
N ALA A 363 9.69 2.21 -19.87
CA ALA A 363 8.46 1.49 -19.57
C ALA A 363 7.98 0.62 -20.74
N ALA A 364 8.17 1.08 -21.99
CA ALA A 364 7.87 0.29 -23.19
C ALA A 364 8.80 -0.92 -23.34
N ALA A 365 10.11 -0.73 -23.10
CA ALA A 365 11.08 -1.83 -23.13
C ALA A 365 10.80 -2.87 -22.04
N ILE A 366 10.38 -2.43 -20.85
CA ILE A 366 9.90 -3.31 -19.77
C ILE A 366 8.70 -4.12 -20.23
N LEU A 367 7.67 -3.47 -20.79
CA LEU A 367 6.47 -4.14 -21.28
C LEU A 367 6.81 -5.19 -22.35
N ALA A 368 7.64 -4.84 -23.33
CA ALA A 368 8.08 -5.74 -24.38
C ALA A 368 8.78 -6.98 -23.80
N SER A 369 9.67 -6.78 -22.82
CA SER A 369 10.34 -7.87 -22.11
C SER A 369 9.37 -8.79 -21.37
N TYR A 370 8.30 -8.24 -20.78
CA TYR A 370 7.27 -9.03 -20.11
C TYR A 370 6.45 -9.85 -21.11
N LEU A 371 6.04 -9.24 -22.22
CA LEU A 371 5.28 -9.90 -23.28
C LEU A 371 6.11 -11.01 -23.96
N GLU A 372 7.41 -10.80 -24.16
CA GLU A 372 8.33 -11.79 -24.70
C GLU A 372 8.49 -12.99 -23.74
N ARG A 373 8.80 -12.74 -22.46
CA ARG A 373 9.15 -13.78 -21.48
C ARG A 373 7.97 -14.64 -21.04
N TYR A 374 6.80 -14.05 -20.86
CA TYR A 374 5.62 -14.73 -20.30
C TYR A 374 4.56 -15.05 -21.36
N GLY A 375 4.93 -14.81 -22.62
CA GLY A 375 4.09 -14.96 -23.78
C GLY A 375 3.00 -13.89 -23.85
N ALA A 376 2.56 -13.66 -25.08
CA ALA A 376 1.32 -12.96 -25.44
C ALA A 376 0.05 -13.67 -24.90
N THR A 377 0.09 -14.28 -23.70
CA THR A 377 -1.11 -14.72 -23.03
C THR A 377 -1.94 -13.47 -22.78
N GLY A 378 -2.95 -13.31 -23.62
CA GLY A 378 -3.89 -12.19 -23.54
C GLY A 378 -4.45 -11.99 -22.13
N ALA A 379 -4.30 -12.93 -21.19
CA ALA A 379 -4.58 -12.80 -19.76
C ALA A 379 -3.96 -11.57 -19.07
N LEU A 380 -2.72 -11.19 -19.38
CA LEU A 380 -2.04 -10.05 -18.71
C LEU A 380 -2.72 -8.70 -19.00
N VAL A 381 -3.42 -8.61 -20.14
CA VAL A 381 -4.03 -7.37 -20.65
C VAL A 381 -5.56 -7.52 -20.86
N LYS A 382 -6.12 -8.75 -20.81
CA LYS A 382 -7.49 -9.16 -21.23
C LYS A 382 -8.63 -8.40 -20.56
N GLY A 383 -8.40 -7.85 -19.37
CA GLY A 383 -9.39 -7.04 -18.65
C GLY A 383 -9.41 -5.57 -19.10
N ARG A 384 -8.27 -5.05 -19.56
CA ARG A 384 -8.04 -3.63 -19.91
C ARG A 384 -8.19 -3.36 -21.42
N LEU A 385 -8.06 -4.38 -22.27
CA LEU A 385 -8.20 -4.33 -23.75
C LEU A 385 -9.63 -4.12 -24.27
N ARG A 386 -10.65 -4.09 -23.39
CA ARG A 386 -12.03 -4.42 -23.78
C ARG A 386 -12.86 -3.32 -24.42
N ARG A 387 -12.36 -2.09 -24.62
CA ARG A 387 -13.18 -1.03 -25.23
C ARG A 387 -12.39 -0.14 -26.17
N ARG A 388 -12.72 -0.21 -27.46
CA ARG A 388 -12.54 0.93 -28.37
C ARG A 388 -13.31 2.11 -27.77
N ARG A 389 -12.63 3.23 -27.64
CA ARG A 389 -13.18 4.49 -27.12
C ARG A 389 -13.40 5.43 -28.27
N GLU A 390 -14.52 6.13 -28.22
CA GLU A 390 -14.72 7.31 -29.03
C GLU A 390 -13.98 8.45 -28.36
N TRP A 391 -12.91 8.89 -29.01
CA TRP A 391 -12.15 10.08 -28.63
C TRP A 391 -12.62 11.25 -29.49
N PRO A 392 -12.74 12.47 -28.93
CA PRO A 392 -13.06 13.64 -29.72
C PRO A 392 -11.92 13.91 -30.71
N THR A 393 -12.25 14.00 -32.00
CA THR A 393 -11.28 14.22 -33.08
C THR A 393 -11.19 15.69 -33.50
N ASP A 394 -12.05 16.55 -32.96
CA ASP A 394 -12.18 17.99 -33.24
C ASP A 394 -11.45 18.89 -32.22
N GLY A 395 -10.62 18.29 -31.35
CA GLY A 395 -9.78 19.03 -30.40
C GLY A 395 -8.76 19.95 -31.07
N ARG A 396 -8.31 20.98 -30.34
CA ARG A 396 -7.25 21.88 -30.82
C ARG A 396 -5.93 21.13 -30.98
N ARG A 397 -5.11 21.61 -31.93
CA ARG A 397 -3.77 21.12 -32.20
C ARG A 397 -2.80 22.29 -32.17
N ALA A 398 -1.67 22.09 -31.50
CA ALA A 398 -0.65 23.11 -31.34
C ALA A 398 0.72 22.51 -31.61
N LYS A 399 1.66 23.35 -32.02
CA LYS A 399 3.04 22.91 -32.21
C LYS A 399 3.60 22.47 -30.85
N THR A 400 4.15 21.26 -30.80
CA THR A 400 4.80 20.76 -29.60
C THR A 400 6.03 21.59 -29.26
N LYS A 401 6.30 21.71 -27.96
CA LYS A 401 7.54 22.28 -27.45
C LYS A 401 8.36 21.17 -26.81
N GLY A 402 9.46 20.80 -27.45
CA GLY A 402 10.38 19.80 -26.90
C GLY A 402 11.10 20.33 -25.66
N ARG A 403 11.46 19.41 -24.77
CA ARG A 403 12.36 19.67 -23.65
C ARG A 403 13.78 19.86 -24.19
N GLU A 404 14.45 20.93 -23.80
CA GLU A 404 15.89 21.06 -24.08
C GLU A 404 16.63 20.02 -23.22
N PRO A 405 17.64 19.31 -23.77
CA PRO A 405 18.45 18.44 -22.95
C PRO A 405 19.07 19.27 -21.83
N ALA A 406 18.80 18.87 -20.59
CA ALA A 406 19.39 19.52 -19.43
C ALA A 406 20.91 19.47 -19.60
N PHE A 407 21.59 20.62 -19.51
CA PHE A 407 23.01 20.64 -19.18
C PHE A 407 23.12 20.14 -17.75
N SER A 408 23.10 18.82 -17.57
CA SER A 408 23.41 18.20 -16.29
C SER A 408 24.90 18.39 -16.08
N GLN A 409 25.29 19.41 -15.29
CA GLN A 409 26.46 19.18 -14.46
C GLN A 409 26.11 17.98 -13.59
N PRO A 410 26.96 16.94 -13.49
CA PRO A 410 26.68 15.83 -12.60
C PRO A 410 26.52 16.40 -11.20
N ALA A 411 25.29 16.44 -10.68
CA ALA A 411 25.11 16.58 -9.26
C ALA A 411 25.84 15.38 -8.65
N GLU A 412 26.77 15.64 -7.72
CA GLU A 412 27.47 14.55 -7.02
C GLU A 412 26.43 13.59 -6.47
N ARG A 413 26.45 12.33 -6.94
CA ARG A 413 25.53 11.31 -6.46
C ARG A 413 25.58 11.25 -4.94
N SER A 414 24.39 11.20 -4.39
CA SER A 414 24.14 11.34 -2.98
C SER A 414 23.96 9.94 -2.39
N ALA A 415 24.62 9.62 -1.28
CA ALA A 415 24.43 8.38 -0.51
C ALA A 415 22.97 8.13 -0.10
N LEU A 416 22.09 9.15 -0.02
CA LEU A 416 20.65 8.97 0.20
C LEU A 416 19.98 8.47 -1.07
N THR A 417 20.34 9.04 -2.23
CA THR A 417 19.86 8.55 -3.53
C THR A 417 20.30 7.09 -3.69
N ASP A 418 21.53 6.74 -3.30
CA ASP A 418 21.99 5.34 -3.29
C ASP A 418 21.22 4.46 -2.27
N LEU A 419 20.85 4.98 -1.09
CA LEU A 419 20.05 4.29 -0.08
C LEU A 419 18.60 4.05 -0.52
N ILE A 420 17.96 5.08 -1.08
CA ILE A 420 16.62 5.02 -1.65
C ILE A 420 16.63 4.11 -2.86
N GLU A 421 17.62 4.21 -3.76
CA GLU A 421 17.87 3.24 -4.86
C GLU A 421 18.07 1.82 -4.33
N ARG A 422 18.60 1.64 -3.13
CA ARG A 422 18.72 0.34 -2.47
C ARG A 422 17.47 -0.05 -1.65
N ALA A 423 16.44 0.79 -1.58
CA ALA A 423 15.24 0.55 -0.79
C ALA A 423 14.10 -0.12 -1.57
N ASP A 424 13.60 -1.22 -1.03
CA ASP A 424 12.28 -1.75 -1.35
C ASP A 424 11.19 -0.83 -0.79
N LEU A 425 9.94 -0.91 -1.28
CA LEU A 425 8.82 -0.44 -0.46
C LEU A 425 8.76 -1.33 0.78
N PRO A 426 8.64 -0.79 2.01
CA PRO A 426 8.34 -1.64 3.16
C PRO A 426 7.07 -2.43 2.83
N PRO A 427 6.99 -3.72 3.21
CA PRO A 427 5.81 -4.53 2.93
C PRO A 427 4.58 -3.84 3.54
N GLY A 428 3.78 -3.20 2.69
CA GLY A 428 2.59 -2.49 3.10
C GLY A 428 1.65 -3.48 3.78
N ARG A 429 1.44 -3.31 5.08
CA ARG A 429 0.40 -4.07 5.78
C ARG A 429 -0.96 -3.46 5.42
N ASP A 430 -1.81 -4.30 4.83
CA ASP A 430 -3.27 -4.29 4.93
C ASP A 430 -4.10 -3.19 4.24
N GLY A 431 -3.55 -2.27 3.42
CA GLY A 431 -4.36 -1.23 2.73
C GLY A 431 -3.88 -0.71 1.37
N ALA A 432 -4.80 -0.62 0.40
CA ALA A 432 -4.55 -0.02 -0.94
C ALA A 432 -4.30 1.51 -0.90
N ASP A 433 -4.74 2.16 0.17
CA ASP A 433 -4.54 3.59 0.42
C ASP A 433 -3.17 3.85 1.06
N GLU A 434 -2.77 3.04 2.04
CA GLU A 434 -1.42 3.09 2.64
C GLU A 434 -0.34 2.79 1.61
N THR A 435 -0.55 1.79 0.74
CA THR A 435 0.37 1.50 -0.38
C THR A 435 0.52 2.69 -1.33
N ALA A 436 -0.59 3.34 -1.67
CA ALA A 436 -0.58 4.51 -2.56
C ALA A 436 0.11 5.72 -1.92
N TYR A 437 -0.05 5.88 -0.60
CA TYR A 437 0.67 6.91 0.14
C TYR A 437 2.18 6.65 0.11
N MET A 438 2.60 5.42 0.35
CA MET A 438 4.01 5.03 0.35
C MET A 438 4.67 5.18 -1.02
N GLU A 439 3.95 4.92 -2.11
CA GLU A 439 4.41 5.20 -3.48
C GLU A 439 4.68 6.70 -3.71
N VAL A 440 3.80 7.57 -3.19
CA VAL A 440 3.97 9.03 -3.27
C VAL A 440 5.13 9.50 -2.38
N LEU A 441 5.22 8.96 -1.15
CA LEU A 441 6.29 9.25 -0.20
C LEU A 441 7.67 8.91 -0.78
N GLN A 442 7.81 7.73 -1.38
CA GLN A 442 9.07 7.28 -1.96
C GLN A 442 9.56 8.22 -3.07
N ARG A 443 8.67 8.64 -3.98
CA ARG A 443 9.01 9.60 -5.04
C ARG A 443 9.45 10.95 -4.49
N THR A 444 8.82 11.41 -3.41
CA THR A 444 9.11 12.72 -2.81
C THR A 444 10.50 12.75 -2.16
N ILE A 445 11.03 11.60 -1.72
CA ILE A 445 12.28 11.52 -0.96
C ILE A 445 13.52 11.33 -1.87
N GLU A 446 13.33 11.00 -3.15
CA GLU A 446 14.40 10.66 -4.11
C GLU A 446 15.53 11.71 -4.22
N ASP A 447 15.22 12.99 -3.98
CA ASP A 447 16.14 14.12 -4.20
C ASP A 447 16.77 14.73 -2.93
N ARG A 448 16.73 14.04 -1.78
CA ARG A 448 17.29 14.50 -0.48
C ARG A 448 16.68 15.74 0.15
N LEU A 449 15.77 16.41 -0.52
CA LEU A 449 15.16 17.64 -0.05
C LEU A 449 13.66 17.39 -0.03
N LEU A 450 13.12 17.10 1.15
CA LEU A 450 11.71 17.37 1.41
C LEU A 450 11.64 18.83 1.83
N ASP A 451 11.11 19.69 0.96
CA ASP A 451 10.81 21.05 1.36
C ASP A 451 9.47 21.11 2.14
N SER A 452 9.18 22.28 2.73
CA SER A 452 7.94 22.47 3.50
C SER A 452 6.68 22.29 2.65
N VAL A 453 6.75 22.53 1.35
CA VAL A 453 5.62 22.40 0.42
C VAL A 453 5.37 20.93 0.11
N GLU A 454 6.41 20.15 -0.14
CA GLU A 454 6.33 18.71 -0.37
C GLU A 454 5.80 17.97 0.85
N LEU A 455 6.21 18.39 2.06
CA LEU A 455 5.66 17.85 3.30
C LEU A 455 4.17 18.16 3.46
N GLU A 456 3.75 19.40 3.18
CA GLU A 456 2.32 19.78 3.17
C GLU A 456 1.53 18.97 2.14
N GLU A 457 2.10 18.71 0.96
CA GLU A 457 1.49 17.88 -0.09
C GLU A 457 1.37 16.41 0.29
N LEU A 458 2.36 15.86 1.00
CA LEU A 458 2.30 14.50 1.55
C LEU A 458 1.19 14.39 2.61
N ILE A 459 1.11 15.34 3.54
CA ILE A 459 0.05 15.39 4.56
C ILE A 459 -1.34 15.52 3.90
N ALA A 460 -1.47 16.36 2.87
CA ALA A 460 -2.69 16.50 2.10
C ALA A 460 -3.06 15.19 1.37
N THR A 461 -2.06 14.48 0.83
CA THR A 461 -2.24 13.18 0.16
C THR A 461 -2.73 12.12 1.14
N ALA A 462 -2.12 12.02 2.32
CA ALA A 462 -2.57 11.13 3.40
C ALA A 462 -4.04 11.41 3.77
N SER A 463 -4.38 12.69 3.93
CA SER A 463 -5.74 13.13 4.24
C SER A 463 -6.75 12.74 3.15
N LEU A 464 -6.38 12.87 1.87
CA LEU A 464 -7.22 12.48 0.72
C LEU A 464 -7.43 10.96 0.64
N LEU A 465 -6.42 10.19 1.03
CA LEU A 465 -6.45 8.73 1.10
C LEU A 465 -7.17 8.22 2.37
N GLY A 466 -7.63 9.13 3.25
CA GLY A 466 -8.31 8.77 4.48
C GLY A 466 -7.41 8.15 5.53
N ILE A 467 -6.10 8.38 5.42
CA ILE A 467 -5.10 8.00 6.41
C ILE A 467 -5.16 9.05 7.52
N ASP A 468 -5.42 8.60 8.74
CA ASP A 468 -5.44 9.48 9.91
C ASP A 468 -4.02 9.78 10.41
N GLU A 469 -3.90 10.72 11.34
CA GLU A 469 -2.61 11.19 11.88
C GLU A 469 -1.77 10.04 12.47
N GLN A 470 -2.42 9.07 13.15
CA GLN A 470 -1.75 7.91 13.72
C GLN A 470 -1.23 6.96 12.63
N GLY A 471 -2.03 6.71 11.59
CA GLY A 471 -1.60 5.94 10.42
C GLY A 471 -0.45 6.61 9.68
N LEU A 472 -0.49 7.94 9.53
CA LEU A 472 0.57 8.71 8.86
C LEU A 472 1.91 8.63 9.60
N ILE A 473 1.90 8.89 10.91
CA ILE A 473 3.09 8.78 11.77
C ILE A 473 3.68 7.37 11.70
N ARG A 474 2.81 6.35 11.75
CA ARG A 474 3.23 4.95 11.62
C ARG A 474 3.91 4.68 10.28
N LEU A 475 3.31 5.10 9.16
CA LEU A 475 3.87 4.92 7.82
C LEU A 475 5.22 5.63 7.65
N HIS A 476 5.38 6.82 8.22
CA HIS A 476 6.66 7.53 8.24
C HIS A 476 7.73 6.79 9.04
N CYS A 477 7.37 6.27 10.22
CA CYS A 477 8.27 5.47 11.05
C CYS A 477 8.69 4.19 10.32
N ASP A 478 7.73 3.46 9.74
CA ASP A 478 7.96 2.22 9.00
C ASP A 478 8.88 2.46 7.80
N TYR A 479 8.70 3.58 7.09
CA TYR A 479 9.56 3.97 5.98
C TYR A 479 11.00 4.25 6.43
N LEU A 480 11.18 5.04 7.49
CA LEU A 480 12.51 5.38 8.01
C LEU A 480 13.23 4.14 8.57
N ASP A 481 12.53 3.29 9.32
CA ASP A 481 13.09 2.04 9.86
C ASP A 481 13.57 1.11 8.74
N HIS A 482 12.82 1.07 7.63
CA HIS A 482 13.22 0.31 6.46
C HIS A 482 14.50 0.87 5.82
N LEU A 483 14.62 2.20 5.65
CA LEU A 483 15.84 2.85 5.15
C LEU A 483 17.05 2.56 6.06
N ILE A 484 16.86 2.61 7.38
CA ILE A 484 17.90 2.29 8.36
C ILE A 484 18.33 0.82 8.24
N ALA A 485 17.39 -0.11 8.09
CA ALA A 485 17.69 -1.52 7.92
C ALA A 485 18.53 -1.79 6.65
N ILE A 486 18.32 -1.01 5.59
CA ILE A 486 19.09 -1.10 4.35
C ILE A 486 20.50 -0.54 4.53
N ALA A 487 20.64 0.63 5.18
CA ALA A 487 21.94 1.21 5.50
C ALA A 487 22.79 0.25 6.35
N LEU A 488 22.15 -0.47 7.27
CA LEU A 488 22.80 -1.44 8.15
C LEU A 488 23.16 -2.78 7.49
N ARG A 489 22.82 -2.99 6.20
CA ARG A 489 23.04 -4.26 5.51
C ARG A 489 24.51 -4.65 5.41
N ASP A 490 25.39 -3.67 5.25
CA ASP A 490 26.84 -3.86 5.17
C ASP A 490 27.52 -3.80 6.56
N GLY A 491 26.71 -3.68 7.62
CA GLY A 491 27.12 -3.82 9.02
C GLY A 491 27.47 -2.53 9.76
N GLU A 492 27.57 -1.40 9.05
CA GLU A 492 27.85 -0.06 9.59
C GLU A 492 27.09 1.00 8.78
N ILE A 493 26.58 2.05 9.44
CA ILE A 493 26.03 3.24 8.75
C ILE A 493 27.17 4.26 8.64
N THR A 494 27.53 4.66 7.43
CA THR A 494 28.56 5.67 7.20
C THR A 494 28.11 7.04 7.72
N ALA A 495 29.06 7.95 7.99
CA ALA A 495 28.74 9.31 8.43
C ALA A 495 27.81 10.06 7.46
N ARG A 496 27.96 9.78 6.15
CA ARG A 496 27.14 10.38 5.09
C ARG A 496 25.73 9.80 5.06
N GLU A 497 25.58 8.48 5.14
CA GLU A 497 24.26 7.83 5.25
C GLU A 497 23.52 8.24 6.52
N ARG A 498 24.25 8.42 7.63
CA ARG A 498 23.70 8.90 8.90
C ARG A 498 23.15 10.32 8.77
N GLU A 499 23.92 11.24 8.20
CA GLU A 499 23.48 12.62 7.93
C GLU A 499 22.20 12.64 7.08
N ASP A 500 22.12 11.79 6.07
CA ASP A 500 20.96 11.70 5.20
C ASP A 500 19.71 11.13 5.88
N LEU A 501 19.88 10.08 6.68
CA LEU A 501 18.78 9.49 7.46
C LEU A 501 18.26 10.49 8.49
N TYR A 502 19.13 11.32 9.07
CA TYR A 502 18.73 12.43 9.93
C TYR A 502 17.86 13.46 9.19
N LEU A 503 18.25 13.86 7.98
CA LEU A 503 17.47 14.79 7.16
C LEU A 503 16.09 14.22 6.80
N VAL A 504 16.02 12.94 6.41
CA VAL A 504 14.74 12.28 6.13
C VAL A 504 13.89 12.15 7.39
N GLY A 505 14.48 11.76 8.51
CA GLY A 505 13.77 11.64 9.78
C GLY A 505 13.20 12.98 10.26
N GLU A 506 13.97 14.06 10.18
CA GLU A 506 13.51 15.41 10.49
C GLU A 506 12.37 15.84 9.57
N ALA A 507 12.51 15.65 8.26
CA ALA A 507 11.48 15.99 7.28
C ALA A 507 10.16 15.23 7.50
N LEU A 508 10.22 13.97 7.90
CA LEU A 508 9.05 13.14 8.17
C LEU A 508 8.49 13.30 9.59
N GLY A 509 9.14 14.10 10.43
CA GLY A 509 8.77 14.28 11.84
C GLY A 509 9.02 13.02 12.69
N VAL A 510 9.96 12.17 12.29
CA VAL A 510 10.32 10.93 12.99
C VAL A 510 11.58 11.17 13.84
N GLY A 511 11.40 11.14 15.16
CA GLY A 511 12.49 11.29 16.14
C GLY A 511 13.22 9.99 16.51
N ASN A 512 14.12 10.11 17.49
CA ASN A 512 14.88 9.01 18.12
C ASN A 512 15.77 8.19 17.15
N LEU A 513 16.41 8.85 16.17
CA LEU A 513 17.26 8.16 15.19
C LEU A 513 18.45 7.42 15.81
N GLU A 514 19.11 7.96 16.84
CA GLU A 514 20.20 7.24 17.54
C GLU A 514 19.72 5.90 18.11
N GLU A 515 18.55 5.87 18.75
CA GLU A 515 17.97 4.63 19.29
C GLU A 515 17.60 3.65 18.17
N ARG A 516 17.14 4.16 17.02
CA ARG A 516 16.82 3.36 15.82
C ARG A 516 18.07 2.78 15.16
N PHE A 517 19.20 3.49 15.17
CA PHE A 517 20.50 2.97 14.71
C PHE A 517 21.06 1.88 15.64
N GLU A 518 20.72 1.94 16.94
CA GLU A 518 21.18 0.99 17.96
C GLU A 518 20.29 -0.26 18.09
N GLN A 519 19.16 -0.37 17.37
CA GLN A 519 18.26 -1.52 17.49
C GLN A 519 18.95 -2.85 17.11
N PRO A 520 18.74 -3.96 17.85
CA PRO A 520 19.61 -5.13 17.77
C PRO A 520 19.42 -5.91 16.47
N ARG A 521 20.55 -6.32 15.86
CA ARG A 521 20.59 -7.46 14.93
C ARG A 521 19.83 -8.63 15.55
N ALA A 522 18.85 -9.16 14.84
CA ALA A 522 18.46 -10.54 15.05
C ALA A 522 19.68 -11.42 14.72
N SER A 523 20.36 -11.85 15.80
CA SER A 523 21.52 -12.75 15.84
C SER A 523 22.91 -12.12 15.53
N ALA A 524 23.63 -11.72 16.59
CA ALA A 524 24.99 -12.19 16.90
C ALA A 524 25.56 -11.44 18.11
N THR A 525 25.79 -12.19 19.18
CA THR A 525 26.46 -11.85 20.45
C THR A 525 27.81 -11.15 20.24
N VAL A 526 28.11 -10.04 20.94
CA VAL A 526 29.36 -9.80 21.72
C VAL A 526 29.19 -8.54 22.61
N SER A 527 29.73 -8.70 23.83
CA SER A 527 29.87 -7.82 25.01
C SER A 527 30.09 -6.31 24.81
N ARG A 528 29.45 -5.52 25.68
CA ARG A 528 29.55 -4.06 25.83
C ARG A 528 30.45 -3.71 27.03
N ALA A 529 31.44 -2.85 26.83
CA ALA A 529 32.25 -2.28 27.91
C ALA A 529 32.29 -0.74 27.84
N THR A 530 31.59 -0.12 28.79
CA THR A 530 31.92 1.11 29.56
C THR A 530 32.72 2.28 28.93
N SER A 531 32.05 3.43 28.75
CA SER A 531 32.58 4.75 29.14
C SER A 531 31.45 5.79 29.23
N ARG A 532 31.12 6.29 30.43
CA ARG A 532 30.29 7.51 30.62
C ARG A 532 30.85 8.33 31.78
N SER A 533 30.92 9.66 31.63
CA SER A 533 30.98 10.74 32.66
C SER A 533 32.00 11.89 32.45
N THR A 534 32.16 12.45 31.24
CA THR A 534 32.97 13.69 31.06
C THR A 534 32.30 14.81 30.26
N GLU A 535 31.05 14.68 29.83
CA GLU A 535 30.47 15.60 28.82
C GLU A 535 29.81 16.89 29.40
N PHE A 536 29.47 16.91 30.70
CA PHE A 536 28.57 17.95 31.25
C PHE A 536 29.19 18.91 32.28
N THR A 537 30.47 18.75 32.61
CA THR A 537 31.13 19.60 33.62
C THR A 537 31.20 21.06 33.16
N GLY A 538 30.61 21.97 33.94
CA GLY A 538 30.62 23.41 33.67
C GLY A 538 29.40 23.96 32.92
N GLN A 539 28.48 23.11 32.45
CA GLN A 539 27.27 23.57 31.75
C GLN A 539 26.20 24.07 32.73
N THR A 540 25.29 24.90 32.23
CA THR A 540 24.15 25.44 32.99
C THR A 540 22.87 24.66 32.72
N VAL A 541 22.12 24.35 33.77
CA VAL A 541 20.89 23.56 33.69
C VAL A 541 19.72 24.24 34.39
N CYS A 542 18.53 24.16 33.81
CA CYS A 542 17.28 24.59 34.43
C CYS A 542 16.30 23.41 34.46
N PHE A 543 15.56 23.28 35.57
CA PHE A 543 14.50 22.27 35.69
C PHE A 543 13.12 22.91 35.51
N THR A 544 12.20 22.23 34.83
CA THR A 544 10.80 22.65 34.70
C THR A 544 9.84 21.50 35.00
N GLY A 545 8.62 21.84 35.40
CA GLY A 545 7.62 20.88 35.89
C GLY A 545 7.84 20.45 37.34
N ALA A 546 7.03 19.48 37.77
CA ALA A 546 7.24 18.72 38.99
C ALA A 546 7.95 17.42 38.60
N LEU A 547 9.17 17.26 39.08
CA LEU A 547 10.01 16.09 38.81
C LEU A 547 9.33 14.82 39.34
N THR A 548 9.31 13.78 38.52
CA THR A 548 8.52 12.55 38.76
C THR A 548 9.38 11.34 39.11
N CYS A 549 10.67 11.40 38.81
CA CYS A 549 11.61 10.32 39.07
C CYS A 549 11.88 10.13 40.58
N ARG A 550 12.29 8.93 40.97
CA ARG A 550 12.78 8.62 42.33
C ARG A 550 14.26 8.30 42.30
N HIS A 551 14.99 8.78 43.31
CA HIS A 551 16.39 8.44 43.53
C HIS A 551 16.55 7.90 44.95
N GLU A 552 17.10 6.69 45.06
CA GLU A 552 17.21 5.93 46.31
C GLU A 552 15.85 5.69 47.01
N GLY A 553 14.78 5.50 46.23
CA GLY A 553 13.43 5.23 46.72
C GLY A 553 12.61 6.47 47.11
N GLU A 554 13.23 7.65 47.19
CA GLU A 554 12.57 8.93 47.48
C GLU A 554 12.28 9.74 46.22
N LEU A 555 11.17 10.50 46.22
CA LEU A 555 10.79 11.36 45.10
C LEU A 555 11.83 12.48 44.88
N MET A 556 12.18 12.73 43.63
CA MET A 556 13.13 13.77 43.22
C MET A 556 12.55 15.16 43.47
N THR A 557 12.90 15.79 44.59
CA THR A 557 12.52 17.18 44.85
C THR A 557 13.44 18.15 44.09
N ARG A 558 12.97 19.37 43.80
CA ARG A 558 13.81 20.42 43.16
C ARG A 558 15.09 20.70 43.94
N GLN A 559 15.05 20.61 45.26
CA GLN A 559 16.22 20.80 46.11
C GLN A 559 17.22 19.64 45.95
N LYS A 560 16.74 18.39 45.91
CA LYS A 560 17.56 17.18 45.68
C LYS A 560 18.18 17.20 44.27
N ALA A 561 17.38 17.50 43.25
CA ALA A 561 17.84 17.64 41.87
C ALA A 561 18.90 18.74 41.71
N THR A 562 18.72 19.88 42.38
CA THR A 562 19.71 20.97 42.35
C THR A 562 21.04 20.53 42.98
N ALA A 563 20.99 19.84 44.12
CA ALA A 563 22.18 19.35 44.80
C ALA A 563 22.93 18.30 43.97
N LEU A 564 22.21 17.36 43.35
CA LEU A 564 22.77 16.31 42.50
C LEU A 564 23.41 16.85 41.22
N ALA A 565 22.73 17.76 40.51
CA ALA A 565 23.29 18.39 39.32
C ALA A 565 24.52 19.26 39.66
N THR A 566 24.51 19.96 40.80
CA THR A 566 25.66 20.74 41.26
C THR A 566 26.85 19.83 41.62
N ALA A 567 26.58 18.69 42.26
CA ALA A 567 27.61 17.69 42.57
C ALA A 567 28.23 17.06 41.31
N ALA A 568 27.44 16.94 40.23
CA ALA A 568 27.91 16.53 38.90
C ALA A 568 28.63 17.64 38.10
N GLY A 569 28.81 18.84 38.70
CA GLY A 569 29.56 19.94 38.11
C GLY A 569 28.76 20.89 37.22
N LEU A 570 27.41 20.85 37.27
CA LEU A 570 26.54 21.77 36.54
C LEU A 570 26.15 22.99 37.39
N THR A 571 25.90 24.12 36.73
CA THR A 571 25.38 25.34 37.39
C THR A 571 23.86 25.42 37.21
N VAL A 572 23.10 25.30 38.30
CA VAL A 572 21.63 25.29 38.22
C VAL A 572 21.04 26.71 38.22
N LEU A 573 20.30 27.06 37.18
CA LEU A 573 19.64 28.36 37.04
C LEU A 573 18.13 28.27 37.30
N PRO A 574 17.53 29.26 38.01
CA PRO A 574 16.12 29.19 38.41
C PRO A 574 15.14 29.52 37.26
N ARG A 575 15.63 30.13 36.18
CA ARG A 575 14.83 30.55 35.02
C ARG A 575 15.53 30.19 33.73
N VAL A 576 14.73 29.90 32.70
CA VAL A 576 15.19 29.74 31.32
C VAL A 576 15.59 31.13 30.79
N THR A 577 16.88 31.27 30.45
CA THR A 577 17.47 32.45 29.81
C THR A 577 18.31 31.99 28.62
N LYS A 578 18.77 32.91 27.77
CA LYS A 578 19.69 32.57 26.66
C LYS A 578 21.06 32.01 27.12
N GLN A 579 21.34 32.07 28.43
CA GLN A 579 22.56 31.53 29.03
C GLN A 579 22.37 30.13 29.60
N VAL A 580 21.18 29.54 29.47
CA VAL A 580 20.92 28.16 29.90
C VAL A 580 21.28 27.22 28.77
N ASP A 581 22.15 26.25 29.02
CA ASP A 581 22.57 25.26 28.01
C ASP A 581 21.55 24.12 27.89
N LEU A 582 20.97 23.71 29.04
CA LEU A 582 20.09 22.54 29.15
C LEU A 582 18.80 22.85 29.92
N LEU A 583 17.64 22.47 29.38
CA LEU A 583 16.37 22.46 30.10
C LEU A 583 15.88 21.02 30.30
N VAL A 584 15.73 20.62 31.56
CA VAL A 584 15.24 19.29 31.95
C VAL A 584 13.72 19.31 32.14
N LEU A 585 13.04 18.44 31.39
CA LEU A 585 11.58 18.31 31.33
C LEU A 585 11.12 17.08 32.12
N ALA A 586 10.21 17.26 33.08
CA ALA A 586 9.56 16.14 33.77
C ALA A 586 8.60 15.33 32.87
N ASP A 587 8.08 15.97 31.81
CA ASP A 587 7.23 15.36 30.78
C ASP A 587 7.65 15.96 29.42
N PRO A 588 8.24 15.16 28.50
CA PRO A 588 8.69 15.61 27.18
C PRO A 588 7.57 16.18 26.31
N ASP A 589 6.32 15.74 26.53
CA ASP A 589 5.15 16.14 25.76
C ASP A 589 4.49 17.42 26.33
N SER A 590 4.98 17.92 27.47
CA SER A 590 4.41 19.07 28.16
C SER A 590 5.00 20.41 27.69
N MET A 591 4.23 21.15 26.89
CA MET A 591 4.59 22.49 26.40
C MET A 591 4.39 23.61 27.43
N SER A 592 5.08 23.51 28.57
CA SER A 592 5.10 24.55 29.60
C SER A 592 5.62 25.89 29.06
N GLY A 593 5.24 27.02 29.68
CA GLY A 593 5.72 28.35 29.25
C GLY A 593 7.25 28.51 29.28
N LYS A 594 7.96 27.65 30.02
CA LYS A 594 9.44 27.58 30.01
C LYS A 594 9.99 26.77 28.84
N ALA A 595 9.28 25.71 28.39
CA ALA A 595 9.68 24.87 27.27
C ALA A 595 9.59 25.63 25.92
N ARG A 596 8.50 26.38 25.69
CA ARG A 596 8.41 27.27 24.50
C ARG A 596 9.53 28.30 24.46
N LYS A 597 9.83 28.91 25.61
CA LYS A 597 10.87 29.94 25.71
C LYS A 597 12.29 29.37 25.52
N ALA A 598 12.51 28.11 25.90
CA ALA A 598 13.74 27.38 25.60
C ALA A 598 13.88 27.07 24.11
N HIS A 599 12.79 26.65 23.46
CA HIS A 599 12.76 26.44 22.01
C HIS A 599 13.05 27.74 21.23
N GLU A 600 12.43 28.86 21.62
CA GLU A 600 12.73 30.19 21.04
C GLU A 600 14.19 30.63 21.23
N TYR A 601 14.88 30.13 22.26
CA TYR A 601 16.26 30.46 22.56
C TYR A 601 17.27 29.42 22.07
N GLY A 602 16.82 28.35 21.40
CA GLY A 602 17.70 27.27 20.93
C GLY A 602 18.34 26.45 22.05
N VAL A 603 17.72 26.41 23.24
CA VAL A 603 18.22 25.69 24.41
C VAL A 603 17.91 24.20 24.27
N ARG A 604 18.89 23.34 24.56
CA ARG A 604 18.76 21.88 24.45
C ARG A 604 17.73 21.35 25.46
N LEU A 605 16.71 20.65 24.97
CA LEU A 605 15.66 20.03 25.79
C LEU A 605 16.03 18.57 26.08
N ILE A 606 15.95 18.14 27.34
CA ILE A 606 16.23 16.75 27.75
C ILE A 606 15.16 16.27 28.72
N ALA A 607 14.69 15.03 28.55
CA ALA A 607 13.78 14.38 29.49
C ALA A 607 14.46 14.09 30.84
N GLU A 608 13.70 14.11 31.93
CA GLU A 608 14.22 13.91 33.28
C GLU A 608 15.02 12.60 33.43
N THR A 609 14.50 11.48 32.96
CA THR A 609 15.15 10.15 33.06
C THR A 609 16.47 10.10 32.32
N ALA A 610 16.48 10.55 31.05
CA ALA A 610 17.67 10.62 30.22
C ALA A 610 18.75 11.53 30.85
N PHE A 611 18.36 12.69 31.40
CA PHE A 611 19.29 13.60 32.04
C PHE A 611 20.03 12.95 33.21
N TRP A 612 19.32 12.24 34.10
CA TRP A 612 19.93 11.59 35.27
C TRP A 612 20.89 10.46 34.86
N GLU A 613 20.52 9.62 33.88
CA GLU A 613 21.39 8.57 33.36
C GLU A 613 22.66 9.11 32.70
N MET A 614 22.56 10.26 32.01
CA MET A 614 23.68 10.90 31.33
C MET A 614 24.72 11.43 32.33
N ILE A 615 24.29 11.87 33.52
CA ILE A 615 25.19 12.32 34.59
C ILE A 615 25.51 11.22 35.61
N GLY A 616 25.15 9.97 35.31
CA GLY A 616 25.54 8.78 36.09
C GLY A 616 24.72 8.57 37.37
N ILE A 617 23.50 9.10 37.44
CA ILE A 617 22.59 8.97 38.58
C ILE A 617 21.46 8.02 38.19
N GLU A 618 21.39 6.88 38.89
CA GLU A 618 20.29 5.93 38.72
C GLU A 618 18.98 6.47 39.32
N VAL A 619 17.93 6.51 38.50
CA VAL A 619 16.59 6.94 38.88
C VAL A 619 15.55 5.93 38.42
N CYS A 620 14.43 5.83 39.14
CA CYS A 620 13.32 4.92 38.83
C CYS A 620 11.95 5.59 38.81
#